data_AF-A0A7K4F8P9-F1
#
_entry.id   AF-A0A7K4F8P9-F1
#
_cell.length_a   1.000
_cell.length_b   1.000
_cell.length_c   1.000
_cell.angle_alpha   90.00
_cell.angle_beta   90.00
_cell.angle_gamma   90.00
#
_symmetry.space_group_name_H-M   'P 1'
#
loop_
_entity.id
_entity.type
_entity.pdbx_description
1 polymer ?
#
loop_
_entity_poly.entity_id
_entity_poly.type
_entity_poly.pdbx_seq_one_letter_code
_entity_poly.pdbx_strand_id
1 'polypeptide(L)' 'MTADHGCPTCGSKNFGNIEMKKNSDGTSSWKNQCYSCKKFWYSSP' A
#
# COMPACT_ATOMS: atom_id res chain seq x y z
N MET A 1 17.74 7.60 -10.71
CA MET A 1 17.53 6.46 -9.77
C MET A 1 16.04 6.39 -9.49
N THR A 2 15.25 5.82 -10.40
CA THR A 2 13.78 5.77 -10.25
C THR A 2 13.47 4.49 -9.50
N ALA A 3 13.14 4.62 -8.22
CA ALA A 3 12.87 3.47 -7.39
C ALA A 3 11.61 2.76 -7.88
N ASP A 4 11.82 1.63 -8.55
CA ASP A 4 10.81 0.73 -9.09
C ASP A 4 10.14 0.00 -7.91
N HIS A 5 9.42 0.74 -7.06
CA HIS A 5 8.76 0.21 -5.88
C HIS A 5 7.54 -0.63 -6.30
N GLY A 6 7.81 -1.82 -6.83
CA GLY A 6 6.82 -2.90 -6.87
C GLY A 6 6.44 -3.35 -5.47
N CYS A 7 5.47 -4.26 -5.38
CA CYS A 7 5.09 -4.89 -4.12
C CYS A 7 6.35 -5.48 -3.44
N PRO A 8 6.62 -5.15 -2.16
CA PRO A 8 7.81 -5.63 -1.46
C PRO A 8 7.84 -7.16 -1.29
N THR A 9 6.69 -7.83 -1.48
CA THR A 9 6.59 -9.28 -1.33
C THR A 9 6.81 -10.05 -2.64
N CYS A 10 6.35 -9.54 -3.78
CA CYS A 10 6.41 -10.27 -5.05
C CYS A 10 6.97 -9.47 -6.22
N GLY A 11 7.43 -8.22 -5.99
CA GLY A 11 7.93 -7.32 -7.03
C GLY A 11 6.86 -6.82 -8.01
N SER A 12 5.61 -7.24 -7.87
CA SER A 12 4.54 -6.86 -8.80
C SER A 12 4.23 -5.36 -8.70
N LYS A 13 4.21 -4.67 -9.84
CA LYS A 13 3.77 -3.27 -9.94
C LYS A 13 2.25 -3.11 -9.90
N ASN A 14 1.51 -4.22 -9.92
CA ASN A 14 0.06 -4.20 -9.83
C ASN A 14 -0.38 -4.09 -8.36
N PHE A 15 -0.36 -2.87 -7.84
CA PHE A 15 -0.81 -2.54 -6.49
C PHE A 15 -1.56 -1.21 -6.47
N GLY A 16 -2.41 -1.02 -5.47
CA GLY A 16 -3.16 0.21 -5.25
C GLY A 16 -3.17 0.62 -3.78
N ASN A 17 -3.51 1.88 -3.50
CA ASN A 17 -3.69 2.34 -2.14
C ASN A 17 -5.16 2.16 -1.74
N ILE A 18 -5.40 1.58 -0.56
CA ILE A 18 -6.73 1.37 -0.01
C ILE A 18 -6.85 2.06 1.34
N GLU A 19 -7.94 2.80 1.51
CA GLU A 19 -8.31 3.39 2.79
C GLU A 19 -8.83 2.25 3.70
N MET A 20 -8.15 2.01 4.82
CA MET A 20 -8.59 0.97 5.76
C MET A 20 -9.71 1.47 6.65
N LYS A 21 -9.45 2.59 7.33
CA LYS A 21 -10.30 3.14 8.38
C LYS A 21 -10.04 4.62 8.51
N LYS A 22 -11.13 5.36 8.64
CA LYS A 22 -11.15 6.72 9.15
C LYS A 22 -11.14 6.63 10.67
N ASN A 23 -10.04 7.01 11.31
CA ASN A 23 -9.99 7.08 12.77
C ASN A 23 -10.90 8.23 13.24
N SER A 24 -11.48 8.11 14.44
CA SER A 24 -12.31 9.18 15.03
C SER A 24 -11.55 10.50 15.24
N ASP A 25 -10.22 10.45 15.20
CA ASP A 25 -9.32 11.61 15.23
C ASP A 25 -9.24 12.37 13.88
N GLY A 26 -10.00 11.93 12.87
CA GLY A 26 -9.96 12.51 11.52
C GLY A 26 -8.80 12.02 10.66
N THR A 27 -7.89 11.20 11.21
CA THR A 27 -6.80 10.58 10.47
C THR A 27 -7.28 9.36 9.69
N SER A 28 -7.11 9.37 8.37
CA SER A 28 -7.34 8.18 7.52
C SER A 28 -6.08 7.32 7.50
N SER A 29 -6.20 6.05 7.88
CA SER A 29 -5.11 5.09 7.73
C SER A 29 -5.14 4.49 6.32
N TRP A 30 -4.12 4.83 5.53
CA TRP A 30 -3.92 4.34 4.17
C TRP A 30 -2.91 3.19 4.16
N LYS A 31 -3.17 2.17 3.35
CA LYS A 31 -2.21 1.09 3.11
C LYS A 31 -2.21 0.70 1.64
N ASN A 32 -1.10 0.17 1.17
CA ASN A 32 -1.02 -0.37 -0.17
C ASN A 32 -1.43 -1.85 -0.15
N GLN A 33 -2.18 -2.26 -1.17
CA GLN A 33 -2.53 -3.65 -1.46
C GLN A 33 -1.95 -4.05 -2.82
N CYS A 34 -1.19 -5.14 -2.87
CA CYS A 34 -0.83 -5.77 -4.14
C CYS A 34 -1.96 -6.65 -4.63
N TYR A 35 -2.44 -6.43 -5.85
CA TYR A 35 -3.50 -7.23 -6.44
C TYR A 35 -3.01 -8.61 -6.92
N SER A 36 -1.70 -8.75 -7.18
CA SER A 36 -1.11 -10.02 -7.61
C SER A 36 -0.98 -11.02 -6.45
N CYS A 37 -0.36 -10.64 -5.33
CA CYS A 37 -0.16 -11.53 -4.18
C CYS A 37 -1.14 -11.28 -3.02
N LYS A 38 -2.04 -10.30 -3.15
CA LYS A 38 -3.02 -9.89 -2.13
C LYS A 38 -2.41 -9.48 -0.78
N LYS A 39 -1.11 -9.15 -0.76
CA LYS A 39 -0.40 -8.69 0.43
C LYS A 39 -0.59 -7.18 0.63
N PHE A 40 -0.43 -6.75 1.87
CA PHE A 40 -0.57 -5.37 2.27
C PHE A 40 0.70 -4.85 2.92
N TRP A 41 1.01 -3.57 2.71
CA TRP A 41 2.09 -2.87 3.39
C TRP A 41 1.73 -1.40 3.56
N TYR A 42 2.38 -0.75 4.50
CA TYR A 42 2.25 0.70 4.69
C TYR A 42 3.34 1.39 3.89
N SER A 43 2.94 2.36 3.06
CA SER A 43 3.91 3.32 2.55
C SER A 43 4.24 4.25 3.72
N SER A 44 5.48 4.18 4.22
CA SER A 44 5.94 5.14 5.22
C SER A 44 6.08 6.50 4.53
N PRO A 45 5.67 7.61 5.19
CA PRO A 45 5.86 8.96 4.67
C PRO A 45 7.35 9.30 4.47
#